data_AF-A0A0G0D739-F1
#
_entry.id   AF-A0A0G0D739-F1
#
_cell.length_a   1.000
_cell.length_b   1.000
_cell.length_c   1.000
_cell.angle_alpha   90.00
_cell.angle_beta   90.00
_cell.angle_gamma   90.00
#
_symmetry.space_group_name_H-M   'P 1'
#
loop_
_entity.id
_entity.type
_entity.pdbx_description
1 polymer ?
#
loop_
_entity_poly.entity_id
_entity_poly.type
_entity_poly.pdbx_seq_one_letter_code
_entity_poly.pdbx_strand_id
1 'polypeptide(L)'
;MPEREVQINTDNIYYDEPHQCVVNKGQAYDVINAALQEFKKVEGGFFEGKKQAEEEYIEFLKSQNETDEFIATALFFLSSVTFGSSSKLFFDSLTRDPEEYKELRWLFIPSEIVKSRLLTERTQKRASGIQKPLPGIGEECNIAEQTIYDKSQILQISDNDGVKIFNNAWHKLIKPKGRQIGAMRGWYYNALTLNDKYEGSIYKYFEKAGDNDAVKIMHAMIDKPSSRSEKKEIVRFRQKLASLYLQWIVRYGLYDLQNPKEFGLPVDFQLCRIAVQTNILDPRKKLRREVLANEVFVPLITELCLENRENGWEPRLVSEALWLIGSQGCTPDQRSSVPNFFCPLNQYCSGVLHKMKNDFLMFVADEIEKKLRLWTGDQEWLTLQSPVSLDVDSD
;
A
#
# COMPACT_ATOMS: atom_id res chain seq x y z
N MET A 1 -6.53 -22.05 -32.40
CA MET A 1 -5.78 -20.78 -32.42
C MET A 1 -4.36 -21.13 -32.85
N PRO A 2 -3.77 -20.46 -33.84
CA PRO A 2 -2.42 -20.78 -34.27
C PRO A 2 -1.43 -20.43 -33.15
N GLU A 3 -0.52 -21.36 -32.85
CA GLU A 3 0.61 -21.15 -31.95
C GLU A 3 1.49 -20.04 -32.54
N ARG A 4 1.48 -18.86 -31.92
CA ARG A 4 2.48 -17.82 -32.23
C ARG A 4 3.75 -18.21 -31.48
N GLU A 5 4.78 -18.60 -32.22
CA GLU A 5 6.15 -18.64 -31.71
C GLU A 5 6.54 -17.22 -31.27
N VAL A 6 6.55 -16.98 -29.97
CA VAL A 6 7.12 -15.77 -29.39
C VAL A 6 8.63 -15.94 -29.44
N GLN A 7 9.31 -15.23 -30.34
CA GLN A 7 10.77 -15.15 -30.33
C GLN A 7 11.21 -14.47 -29.02
N ILE A 8 11.74 -15.26 -28.08
CA ILE A 8 12.29 -14.75 -26.83
C ILE A 8 13.65 -14.14 -27.16
N ASN A 9 13.73 -12.81 -27.15
CA ASN A 9 15.00 -12.10 -27.19
C ASN A 9 15.76 -12.37 -25.87
N THR A 10 16.80 -13.20 -25.93
CA THR A 10 17.57 -13.65 -24.76
C THR A 10 18.47 -12.57 -24.16
N ASP A 11 18.70 -11.46 -24.88
CA ASP A 11 19.67 -10.43 -24.48
C ASP A 11 19.22 -9.58 -23.28
N ASN A 12 17.99 -9.79 -22.80
CA ASN A 12 17.38 -9.02 -21.71
C ASN A 12 17.07 -9.86 -20.47
N ILE A 13 17.67 -11.04 -20.34
CA ILE A 13 17.50 -11.91 -19.17
C ILE A 13 18.80 -11.91 -18.35
N TYR A 14 18.72 -11.56 -17.07
CA TYR A 14 19.86 -11.65 -16.15
C TYR A 14 19.48 -12.33 -14.85
N TYR A 15 20.50 -12.82 -14.14
CA TYR A 15 20.33 -13.42 -12.83
C TYR A 15 20.78 -12.45 -11.74
N ASP A 16 19.84 -12.02 -10.90
CA ASP A 16 20.12 -11.27 -9.69
C ASP A 16 20.67 -12.26 -8.64
N GLU A 17 21.99 -12.42 -8.62
CA GLU A 17 22.69 -13.34 -7.70
C GLU A 17 22.36 -13.09 -6.22
N PRO A 18 22.42 -11.84 -5.68
CA PRO A 18 22.06 -11.57 -4.30
C PRO A 18 20.68 -12.13 -3.89
N HIS A 19 19.69 -11.94 -4.77
CA HIS A 19 18.32 -12.33 -4.50
C HIS A 19 17.95 -13.71 -5.07
N GLN A 20 18.84 -14.34 -5.84
CA GLN A 20 18.58 -15.58 -6.58
C GLN A 20 17.27 -15.51 -7.37
N CYS A 21 17.14 -14.48 -8.19
CA CYS A 21 15.97 -14.24 -9.01
C CYS A 21 16.40 -14.02 -10.45
N VAL A 22 15.78 -14.73 -11.40
CA VAL A 22 15.94 -14.43 -12.81
C VAL A 22 15.02 -13.26 -13.15
N VAL A 23 15.57 -12.25 -13.80
CA VAL A 23 14.86 -11.05 -14.24
C VAL A 23 14.83 -11.02 -15.76
N ASN A 24 13.62 -10.92 -16.32
CA ASN A 24 13.41 -10.81 -17.76
C ASN A 24 12.93 -9.39 -18.12
N LYS A 25 13.87 -8.51 -18.48
CA LYS A 25 13.59 -7.12 -18.86
C LYS A 25 12.75 -7.01 -20.13
N GLY A 26 12.96 -7.90 -21.10
CA GLY A 26 12.20 -7.89 -22.36
C GLY A 26 10.72 -8.19 -22.11
N GLN A 27 10.45 -9.21 -21.30
CA GLN A 27 9.10 -9.53 -20.86
C GLN A 27 8.49 -8.41 -20.01
N ALA A 28 9.29 -7.77 -19.13
CA ALA A 28 8.84 -6.60 -18.39
C ALA A 28 8.40 -5.48 -19.32
N TYR A 29 9.19 -5.23 -20.37
CA TYR A 29 8.90 -4.22 -21.37
C TYR A 29 7.56 -4.46 -22.04
N ASP A 30 7.35 -5.67 -22.57
CA ASP A 30 6.14 -6.05 -23.29
C ASP A 30 4.88 -6.00 -22.41
N VAL A 31 4.98 -6.53 -21.18
CA VAL A 31 3.87 -6.53 -20.21
C VAL A 31 3.48 -5.12 -19.81
N ILE A 32 4.45 -4.26 -19.49
CA ILE A 32 4.17 -2.87 -19.09
C ILE A 32 3.60 -2.08 -20.27
N ASN A 33 4.13 -2.25 -21.49
CA ASN A 33 3.58 -1.58 -22.67
C ASN A 33 2.14 -2.01 -22.94
N ALA A 34 1.84 -3.31 -22.87
CA ALA A 34 0.48 -3.80 -23.02
C ALA A 34 -0.46 -3.22 -21.96
N ALA A 35 -0.02 -3.17 -20.70
CA ALA A 35 -0.79 -2.56 -19.61
C ALA A 35 -1.06 -1.07 -19.86
N LEU A 36 -0.05 -0.30 -20.28
CA LEU A 36 -0.17 1.13 -20.56
C LEU A 36 -1.04 1.42 -21.79
N GLN A 37 -0.90 0.63 -22.87
CA GLN A 37 -1.74 0.76 -24.06
C GLN A 37 -3.21 0.53 -23.72
N GLU A 38 -3.49 -0.51 -22.92
CA GLU A 38 -4.84 -0.76 -22.44
C GLU A 38 -5.34 0.38 -21.56
N PHE A 39 -4.49 0.94 -20.69
CA PHE A 39 -4.84 2.02 -19.77
C PHE A 39 -5.19 3.32 -20.49
N LYS A 40 -4.66 3.53 -21.70
CA LYS A 40 -4.97 4.68 -22.56
C LYS A 40 -6.26 4.52 -23.37
N LYS A 41 -6.87 3.33 -23.42
CA LYS A 41 -8.14 3.13 -24.15
C LYS A 41 -9.28 3.80 -23.39
N VAL A 42 -9.94 4.77 -24.05
CA VAL A 42 -11.03 5.56 -23.46
C VAL A 42 -12.36 4.79 -23.48
N GLU A 43 -12.64 4.03 -24.55
CA GLU A 43 -13.87 3.25 -24.73
C GLU A 43 -13.55 1.82 -25.20
N GLY A 44 -14.36 0.84 -24.79
CA GLY A 44 -14.25 -0.57 -25.18
C GLY A 44 -13.03 -1.31 -24.61
N GLY A 45 -12.27 -0.66 -23.72
CA GLY A 45 -11.08 -1.23 -23.09
C GLY A 45 -11.38 -1.92 -21.77
N PHE A 46 -10.43 -2.70 -21.28
CA PHE A 46 -10.49 -3.37 -19.99
C PHE A 46 -10.79 -2.41 -18.83
N PHE A 47 -10.31 -1.17 -18.88
CA PHE A 47 -10.49 -0.18 -17.82
C PHE A 47 -11.79 0.62 -17.90
N GLU A 48 -12.62 0.40 -18.92
CA GLU A 48 -13.90 1.08 -19.04
C GLU A 48 -14.79 0.81 -17.80
N GLY A 49 -15.26 1.88 -17.16
CA GLY A 49 -16.05 1.80 -15.92
C GLY A 49 -15.27 1.36 -14.67
N LYS A 50 -13.96 1.13 -14.75
CA LYS A 50 -13.14 0.74 -13.60
C LYS A 50 -12.58 1.97 -12.90
N LYS A 51 -12.97 2.14 -11.63
CA LYS A 51 -12.45 3.19 -10.75
C LYS A 51 -11.38 2.66 -9.80
N GLN A 52 -10.51 3.55 -9.34
CA GLN A 52 -9.68 3.27 -8.16
C GLN A 52 -10.56 3.26 -6.91
N ALA A 53 -10.12 2.55 -5.87
CA ALA A 53 -10.93 2.31 -4.67
C ALA A 53 -11.28 3.62 -3.93
N GLU A 54 -10.37 4.58 -3.94
CA GLU A 54 -10.51 5.88 -3.28
C GLU A 54 -11.22 6.94 -4.13
N GLU A 55 -11.46 6.67 -5.42
CA GLU A 55 -12.01 7.67 -6.35
C GLU A 55 -13.42 8.12 -5.91
N GLU A 56 -14.29 7.16 -5.56
CA GLU A 56 -15.63 7.44 -5.03
C GLU A 56 -15.58 8.22 -3.70
N TYR A 57 -14.56 7.98 -2.86
CA TYR A 57 -14.37 8.72 -1.61
C TYR A 57 -13.95 10.17 -1.85
N ILE A 58 -13.10 10.42 -2.84
CA ILE A 58 -12.67 11.77 -3.18
C ILE A 58 -13.81 12.56 -3.83
N GLU A 59 -14.55 11.93 -4.75
CA GLU A 59 -15.78 12.51 -5.32
C GLU A 59 -16.78 12.86 -4.21
N PHE A 60 -16.95 11.95 -3.23
CA PHE A 60 -17.79 12.20 -2.06
C PHE A 60 -17.30 13.40 -1.25
N LEU A 61 -16.03 13.48 -0.87
CA LEU A 61 -15.51 14.62 -0.10
C LEU A 61 -15.66 15.95 -0.85
N LYS A 62 -15.41 15.97 -2.17
CA LYS A 62 -15.65 17.14 -3.01
C LYS A 62 -17.14 17.54 -3.02
N SER A 63 -18.05 16.57 -3.05
CA SER A 63 -19.50 16.84 -2.94
C SER A 63 -19.92 17.43 -1.59
N GLN A 64 -19.12 17.21 -0.54
CA GLN A 64 -19.30 17.82 0.78
C GLN A 64 -18.65 19.21 0.90
N ASN A 65 -18.10 19.75 -0.19
CA ASN A 65 -17.36 21.02 -0.24
C ASN A 65 -16.09 21.03 0.63
N GLU A 66 -15.44 19.87 0.80
CA GLU A 66 -14.15 19.81 1.46
C GLU A 66 -13.05 20.44 0.60
N THR A 67 -12.08 21.09 1.25
CA THR A 67 -10.92 21.66 0.57
C THR A 67 -9.95 20.57 0.13
N ASP A 68 -9.15 20.84 -0.90
CA ASP A 68 -8.12 19.91 -1.34
C ASP A 68 -7.13 19.56 -0.22
N GLU A 69 -6.86 20.50 0.69
CA GLU A 69 -6.00 20.28 1.86
C GLU A 69 -6.63 19.31 2.86
N PHE A 70 -7.93 19.44 3.10
CA PHE A 70 -8.66 18.52 3.94
C PHE A 70 -8.65 17.12 3.32
N ILE A 71 -8.90 17.00 2.00
CA ILE A 71 -8.87 15.72 1.28
C ILE A 71 -7.46 15.11 1.36
N ALA A 72 -6.41 15.90 1.13
CA ALA A 72 -5.02 15.46 1.25
C ALA A 72 -4.69 14.97 2.67
N THR A 73 -5.20 15.65 3.69
CA THR A 73 -5.02 15.27 5.10
C THR A 73 -5.81 13.99 5.45
N ALA A 74 -7.03 13.86 4.93
CA ALA A 74 -7.85 12.67 5.11
C ALA A 74 -7.17 11.45 4.48
N LEU A 75 -6.70 11.56 3.24
CA LEU A 75 -5.94 10.51 2.56
C LEU A 75 -4.66 10.16 3.32
N PHE A 76 -3.92 11.15 3.83
CA PHE A 76 -2.72 10.92 4.64
C PHE A 76 -3.02 10.03 5.86
N PHE A 77 -4.07 10.37 6.61
CA PHE A 77 -4.45 9.54 7.75
C PHE A 77 -4.91 8.14 7.32
N LEU A 78 -5.74 8.05 6.28
CA LEU A 78 -6.26 6.78 5.77
C LEU A 78 -5.14 5.87 5.25
N SER A 79 -4.11 6.41 4.59
CA SER A 79 -2.93 5.64 4.14
C SER A 79 -2.25 4.90 5.29
N SER A 80 -2.22 5.49 6.50
CA SER A 80 -1.59 4.88 7.68
C SER A 80 -2.33 3.64 8.23
N VAL A 81 -3.56 3.39 7.75
CA VAL A 81 -4.44 2.30 8.19
C VAL A 81 -4.89 1.39 7.06
N THR A 82 -4.60 1.73 5.78
CA THR A 82 -4.97 0.90 4.63
C THR A 82 -4.07 -0.34 4.55
N PHE A 83 -4.42 -1.40 5.29
CA PHE A 83 -3.71 -2.67 5.28
C PHE A 83 -4.65 -3.85 5.06
N GLY A 84 -4.37 -4.64 4.01
CA GLY A 84 -4.73 -6.06 3.92
C GLY A 84 -6.18 -6.41 3.59
N SER A 85 -7.14 -5.47 3.62
CA SER A 85 -8.51 -5.68 3.15
C SER A 85 -8.73 -5.06 1.76
N SER A 86 -9.88 -5.35 1.13
CA SER A 86 -10.30 -4.63 -0.08
C SER A 86 -10.36 -3.13 0.22
N SER A 87 -9.46 -2.36 -0.39
CA SER A 87 -9.45 -0.89 -0.27
C SER A 87 -10.80 -0.30 -0.67
N LYS A 88 -11.47 -0.92 -1.65
CA LYS A 88 -12.82 -0.51 -2.08
C LYS A 88 -13.81 -0.62 -0.93
N LEU A 89 -13.92 -1.78 -0.28
CA LEU A 89 -14.83 -1.94 0.87
C LEU A 89 -14.53 -0.97 2.03
N PHE A 90 -13.26 -0.60 2.18
CA PHE A 90 -12.85 0.39 3.18
C PHE A 90 -13.34 1.78 2.82
N PHE A 91 -13.04 2.28 1.61
CA PHE A 91 -13.49 3.60 1.16
C PHE A 91 -15.01 3.69 0.99
N ASP A 92 -15.66 2.66 0.42
CA ASP A 92 -17.13 2.56 0.31
C ASP A 92 -17.82 2.64 1.69
N SER A 93 -17.15 2.23 2.76
CA SER A 93 -17.71 2.35 4.12
C SER A 93 -17.67 3.77 4.66
N LEU A 94 -16.76 4.62 4.18
CA LEU A 94 -16.60 6.01 4.59
C LEU A 94 -17.59 6.95 3.88
N THR A 95 -18.13 6.54 2.73
CA THR A 95 -19.05 7.33 1.89
C THR A 95 -20.52 6.96 2.06
N ARG A 96 -20.81 5.86 2.78
CA ARG A 96 -22.15 5.26 2.84
C ARG A 96 -23.19 6.15 3.50
N ASP A 97 -22.80 6.86 4.55
CA ASP A 97 -23.67 7.71 5.34
C ASP A 97 -23.04 9.11 5.48
N PRO A 98 -23.55 10.11 4.73
CA PRO A 98 -23.06 11.48 4.81
C PRO A 98 -23.22 12.11 6.20
N GLU A 99 -24.22 11.70 6.99
CA GLU A 99 -24.42 12.23 8.35
C GLU A 99 -23.39 11.62 9.30
N GLU A 100 -23.13 10.33 9.21
CA GLU A 100 -22.03 9.68 9.93
C GLU A 100 -20.67 10.32 9.59
N TYR A 101 -20.45 10.65 8.31
CA TYR A 101 -19.27 11.42 7.91
C TYR A 101 -19.18 12.77 8.61
N LYS A 102 -20.25 13.56 8.63
CA LYS A 102 -20.27 14.88 9.31
C LYS A 102 -19.95 14.75 10.80
N GLU A 103 -20.49 13.74 11.47
CA GLU A 103 -20.20 13.46 12.88
C GLU A 103 -18.73 13.09 13.13
N LEU A 104 -18.09 12.43 12.17
CA LEU A 104 -16.75 11.85 12.31
C LEU A 104 -15.65 12.64 11.58
N ARG A 105 -16.01 13.69 10.83
CA ARG A 105 -15.11 14.55 10.05
C ARG A 105 -13.91 15.06 10.84
N TRP A 106 -14.12 15.35 12.13
CA TRP A 106 -13.08 15.85 13.03
C TRP A 106 -11.90 14.87 13.21
N LEU A 107 -12.06 13.58 12.90
CA LEU A 107 -10.99 12.58 12.93
C LEU A 107 -9.90 12.80 11.88
N PHE A 108 -10.11 13.75 10.97
CA PHE A 108 -9.14 14.16 9.95
C PHE A 108 -8.56 15.55 10.21
N ILE A 109 -8.94 16.21 11.30
CA ILE A 109 -8.46 17.55 11.67
C ILE A 109 -7.46 17.40 12.82
N PRO A 110 -6.14 17.61 12.60
CA PRO A 110 -5.13 17.35 13.62
C PRO A 110 -5.39 18.04 14.96
N SER A 111 -5.80 19.30 14.94
CA SER A 111 -6.09 20.09 16.15
C SER A 111 -7.27 19.55 16.94
N GLU A 112 -8.35 19.11 16.29
CA GLU A 112 -9.52 18.50 16.95
C GLU A 112 -9.18 17.13 17.55
N ILE A 113 -8.37 16.32 16.85
CA ILE A 113 -7.87 15.04 17.38
C ILE A 113 -7.05 15.28 18.66
N VAL A 114 -6.11 16.23 18.63
CA VAL A 114 -5.26 16.57 19.78
C VAL A 114 -6.11 17.12 20.93
N LYS A 115 -7.02 18.06 20.65
CA LYS A 115 -7.93 18.65 21.65
C LYS A 115 -8.82 17.61 22.31
N SER A 116 -9.43 16.71 21.54
CA SER A 116 -10.27 15.61 22.03
C SER A 116 -9.50 14.73 23.04
N ARG A 117 -8.22 14.47 22.77
CA ARG A 117 -7.36 13.72 23.68
C ARG A 117 -6.87 14.53 24.89
N LEU A 118 -6.50 15.80 24.73
CA LEU A 118 -6.07 16.64 25.86
C LEU A 118 -7.21 16.90 26.87
N LEU A 119 -8.42 17.15 26.39
CA LEU A 119 -9.62 17.29 27.24
C LEU A 119 -9.87 16.00 28.04
N THR A 120 -9.63 14.85 27.41
CA THR A 120 -9.70 13.53 28.04
C THR A 120 -8.66 13.38 29.16
N GLU A 121 -7.39 13.66 28.88
CA GLU A 121 -6.30 13.51 29.87
C GLU A 121 -6.49 14.44 31.08
N ARG A 122 -7.02 15.65 30.87
CA ARG A 122 -7.35 16.60 31.94
C ARG A 122 -8.50 16.12 32.82
N THR A 123 -9.54 15.55 32.21
CA THR A 123 -10.70 15.00 32.95
C THR A 123 -10.27 13.82 33.82
N GLN A 124 -9.36 12.97 33.32
CA GLN A 124 -8.80 11.85 34.07
C GLN A 124 -7.95 12.29 35.27
N LYS A 125 -7.05 13.28 35.09
CA LYS A 125 -6.23 13.81 36.20
C LYS A 125 -7.08 14.41 37.32
N ARG A 126 -8.20 15.06 36.96
CA ARG A 126 -9.18 15.59 37.94
C ARG A 126 -9.92 14.46 38.66
N ALA A 127 -10.36 13.43 37.95
CA ALA A 127 -11.06 12.27 38.54
C ALA A 127 -10.16 11.42 39.45
N SER A 128 -8.85 11.34 39.15
CA SER A 128 -7.90 10.57 39.95
C SER A 128 -7.40 11.29 41.22
N GLY A 129 -7.94 12.46 41.55
CA GLY A 129 -7.56 13.22 42.75
C GLY A 129 -6.13 13.77 42.74
N ILE A 130 -5.42 13.73 41.61
CA ILE A 130 -4.05 14.22 41.50
C ILE A 130 -4.09 15.74 41.31
N GLN A 131 -4.06 16.48 42.41
CA GLN A 131 -3.89 17.93 42.42
C GLN A 131 -2.40 18.29 42.21
N LYS A 132 -1.95 18.32 40.95
CA LYS A 132 -0.80 19.17 40.60
C LYS A 132 -1.29 20.35 39.76
N PRO A 133 -0.84 21.58 40.05
CA PRO A 133 -1.24 22.75 39.27
C PRO A 133 -0.76 22.58 37.83
N LEU A 134 -1.69 22.73 36.89
CA LEU A 134 -1.39 22.79 35.45
C LEU A 134 -1.04 24.24 35.08
N PRO A 135 -0.16 24.47 34.09
CA PRO A 135 0.08 25.80 33.57
C PRO A 135 -1.24 26.34 32.98
N GLY A 136 -1.59 27.55 33.38
CA GLY A 136 -2.79 28.24 32.90
C GLY A 136 -2.75 28.40 31.39
N ILE A 137 -3.88 28.15 30.73
CA ILE A 137 -4.08 28.56 29.34
C ILE A 137 -4.35 30.05 29.38
N GLY A 138 -3.35 30.82 28.99
CA GLY A 138 -3.42 32.26 28.84
C GLY A 138 -2.00 32.81 28.80
N GLU A 139 -1.66 33.37 27.64
CA GLU A 139 -0.45 34.14 27.34
C GLU A 139 0.76 33.34 26.83
N GLU A 140 0.94 33.51 25.51
CA GLU A 140 2.19 33.52 24.76
C GLU A 140 3.02 32.24 24.63
N CYS A 141 2.91 31.71 23.41
CA CYS A 141 3.94 30.95 22.72
C CYS A 141 5.29 31.69 22.80
N ASN A 142 6.30 31.11 23.47
CA ASN A 142 7.66 30.95 22.92
C ASN A 142 8.61 30.13 23.82
N ILE A 143 8.95 28.94 23.27
CA ILE A 143 10.28 28.31 23.13
C ILE A 143 11.14 27.98 24.37
N ALA A 144 11.58 26.72 24.35
CA ALA A 144 12.79 26.13 24.94
C ALA A 144 12.87 26.00 26.46
N GLU A 145 12.77 24.76 26.95
CA GLU A 145 13.95 24.04 27.44
C GLU A 145 13.60 22.57 27.76
N GLN A 146 14.50 21.70 27.34
CA GLN A 146 14.73 20.33 27.81
C GLN A 146 13.54 19.56 28.41
N THR A 147 13.00 18.63 27.63
CA THR A 147 12.54 17.38 28.23
C THR A 147 12.96 16.20 27.37
N ILE A 148 14.02 15.56 27.83
CA ILE A 148 14.35 14.17 27.53
C ILE A 148 13.07 13.37 27.83
N TYR A 149 12.37 12.96 26.77
CA TYR A 149 11.28 12.01 26.90
C TYR A 149 11.89 10.68 27.35
N ASP A 150 11.83 10.43 28.65
CA ASP A 150 12.09 9.13 29.23
C ASP A 150 11.11 8.11 28.63
N LYS A 151 11.65 7.15 27.89
CA LYS A 151 10.92 6.07 27.22
C LYS A 151 10.31 5.07 28.21
N SER A 152 10.54 5.22 29.51
CA SER A 152 9.95 4.39 30.57
C SER A 152 8.51 4.76 30.96
N GLN A 153 7.95 5.86 30.44
CA GLN A 153 6.59 6.31 30.77
C GLN A 153 5.56 6.23 29.62
N ILE A 154 5.72 5.30 28.67
CA ILE A 154 4.55 4.77 27.96
C ILE A 154 3.88 3.78 28.91
N LEU A 155 3.29 4.36 29.96
CA LEU A 155 2.54 3.69 31.01
C LEU A 155 1.38 2.93 30.37
N GLN A 156 1.14 1.74 30.91
CA GLN A 156 -0.06 0.94 30.69
C GLN A 156 -1.29 1.83 30.91
N ILE A 157 -1.96 2.18 29.81
CA ILE A 157 -3.18 3.00 29.82
C ILE A 157 -4.32 2.06 30.21
N SER A 158 -4.81 2.18 31.44
CA SER A 158 -6.10 1.60 31.85
C SER A 158 -7.24 2.56 31.52
N ASP A 159 -8.29 2.03 30.91
CA ASP A 159 -9.50 2.73 30.48
C ASP A 159 -10.26 3.44 31.61
N ASN A 160 -10.78 4.65 31.33
CA ASN A 160 -12.23 4.80 31.12
C ASN A 160 -12.63 6.22 30.65
N ASP A 161 -13.57 6.22 29.71
CA ASP A 161 -14.48 7.26 29.18
C ASP A 161 -13.99 8.28 28.15
N GLY A 162 -12.94 9.09 28.36
CA GLY A 162 -12.52 10.03 27.30
C GLY A 162 -11.71 9.38 26.16
N VAL A 163 -10.89 8.38 26.52
CA VAL A 163 -10.21 7.48 25.57
C VAL A 163 -11.25 6.75 24.72
N LYS A 164 -12.44 6.49 25.29
CA LYS A 164 -13.55 5.91 24.54
C LYS A 164 -14.10 6.86 23.49
N ILE A 165 -14.09 8.20 23.61
CA ILE A 165 -14.68 9.06 22.57
C ILE A 165 -13.88 8.97 21.27
N PHE A 166 -12.58 9.29 21.32
CA PHE A 166 -11.71 9.16 20.14
C PHE A 166 -11.62 7.70 19.69
N ASN A 167 -11.41 6.74 20.60
CA ASN A 167 -11.32 5.35 20.19
C ASN A 167 -12.65 4.85 19.60
N ASN A 168 -13.80 5.14 20.19
CA ASN A 168 -15.10 4.70 19.67
C ASN A 168 -15.39 5.37 18.32
N ALA A 169 -15.15 6.67 18.18
CA ALA A 169 -15.31 7.36 16.91
C ALA A 169 -14.37 6.76 15.84
N TRP A 170 -13.11 6.54 16.19
CA TRP A 170 -12.13 5.93 15.31
C TRP A 170 -12.49 4.48 14.97
N HIS A 171 -12.98 3.66 15.89
CA HIS A 171 -13.41 2.28 15.62
C HIS A 171 -14.76 2.20 14.90
N LYS A 172 -15.63 3.20 15.08
CA LYS A 172 -16.88 3.37 14.32
C LYS A 172 -16.54 3.60 12.85
N LEU A 173 -15.60 4.52 12.58
CA LEU A 173 -15.13 4.87 11.23
C LEU A 173 -14.20 3.81 10.63
N ILE A 174 -13.06 3.59 11.27
CA ILE A 174 -11.99 2.68 10.87
C ILE A 174 -12.24 1.36 11.58
N LYS A 175 -12.96 0.45 10.93
CA LYS A 175 -13.14 -0.93 11.43
C LYS A 175 -11.85 -1.71 11.19
N PRO A 176 -10.92 -1.82 12.16
CA PRO A 176 -9.60 -2.36 11.87
C PRO A 176 -9.71 -3.85 11.51
N LYS A 177 -8.98 -4.28 10.47
CA LYS A 177 -8.86 -5.69 10.09
C LYS A 177 -7.38 -6.11 10.05
N GLY A 178 -7.10 -7.34 10.49
CA GLY A 178 -5.75 -7.91 10.44
C GLY A 178 -4.76 -7.26 11.42
N ARG A 179 -3.49 -7.14 11.02
CA ARG A 179 -2.39 -6.63 11.86
C ARG A 179 -2.35 -5.09 11.91
N GLN A 180 -3.42 -4.47 12.40
CA GLN A 180 -3.51 -3.01 12.62
C GLN A 180 -3.13 -2.60 14.05
N ILE A 181 -2.38 -3.44 14.76
CA ILE A 181 -1.86 -3.12 16.10
C ILE A 181 -1.07 -1.81 15.99
N GLY A 182 -1.47 -0.82 16.80
CA GLY A 182 -0.86 0.51 16.81
C GLY A 182 -1.22 1.43 15.65
N ALA A 183 -2.22 1.09 14.81
CA ALA A 183 -2.66 1.96 13.71
C ALA A 183 -3.28 3.25 14.25
N MET A 184 -4.21 3.13 15.19
CA MET A 184 -4.77 4.27 15.95
C MET A 184 -3.69 5.08 16.68
N ARG A 185 -2.66 4.42 17.25
CA ARG A 185 -1.54 5.11 17.88
C ARG A 185 -0.73 5.93 16.86
N GLY A 186 -0.49 5.37 15.68
CA GLY A 186 0.20 6.06 14.60
C GLY A 186 -0.62 7.23 14.04
N TRP A 187 -1.93 7.05 13.87
CA TRP A 187 -2.87 8.11 13.51
C TRP A 187 -2.77 9.29 14.47
N TYR A 188 -2.87 9.02 15.78
CA TYR A 188 -2.74 10.06 16.78
C TYR A 188 -1.35 10.72 16.77
N TYR A 189 -0.28 9.93 16.66
CA TYR A 189 1.08 10.46 16.62
C TYR A 189 1.28 11.41 15.44
N ASN A 190 0.78 11.03 14.27
CA ASN A 190 0.84 11.86 13.07
C ASN A 190 0.00 13.14 13.25
N ALA A 191 -1.19 13.06 13.87
CA ALA A 191 -2.01 14.23 14.19
C ALA A 191 -1.29 15.19 15.15
N LEU A 192 -0.68 14.67 16.22
CA LEU A 192 0.10 15.47 17.15
C LEU A 192 1.27 16.16 16.44
N THR A 193 1.98 15.42 15.58
CA THR A 193 3.10 15.97 14.82
C THR A 193 2.65 17.08 13.87
N LEU A 194 1.59 16.85 13.09
CA LEU A 194 1.03 17.87 12.21
C LEU A 194 0.59 19.11 13.00
N ASN A 195 -0.13 18.93 14.10
CA ASN A 195 -0.59 20.03 14.93
C ASN A 195 0.57 20.86 15.50
N ASP A 196 1.55 20.20 16.12
CA ASP A 196 2.58 20.89 16.91
C ASP A 196 3.68 21.52 16.05
N LYS A 197 3.99 20.93 14.89
CA LYS A 197 5.12 21.35 14.05
C LYS A 197 4.73 22.00 12.73
N TYR A 198 3.49 21.80 12.31
CA TYR A 198 2.99 22.18 10.98
C TYR A 198 1.61 22.84 11.07
N GLU A 199 1.22 23.32 12.26
CA GLU A 199 -0.05 24.04 12.49
C GLU A 199 -1.29 23.26 12.02
N GLY A 200 -1.22 21.93 12.03
CA GLY A 200 -2.27 21.03 11.58
C GLY A 200 -2.38 20.89 10.06
N SER A 201 -1.46 21.45 9.29
CA SER A 201 -1.46 21.45 7.82
C SER A 201 -0.51 20.40 7.25
N ILE A 202 -1.03 19.56 6.36
CA ILE A 202 -0.20 18.63 5.58
C ILE A 202 0.59 19.36 4.48
N TYR A 203 0.09 20.51 4.00
CA TYR A 203 0.83 21.33 3.05
C TYR A 203 2.05 21.99 3.68
N LYS A 204 1.92 22.52 4.91
CA LYS A 204 3.09 23.02 5.65
C LYS A 204 4.13 21.94 5.91
N TYR A 205 3.69 20.68 6.06
CA TYR A 205 4.61 19.54 6.07
C TYR A 205 5.35 19.39 4.74
N PHE A 206 4.66 19.45 3.60
CA PHE A 206 5.29 19.38 2.27
C PHE A 206 6.29 20.50 2.01
N GLU A 207 5.91 21.74 2.33
CA GLU A 207 6.76 22.93 2.19
C GLU A 207 8.07 22.75 2.97
N LYS A 208 7.96 22.37 4.24
CA LYS A 208 9.13 22.23 5.13
C LYS A 208 9.96 20.97 4.87
N ALA A 209 9.34 19.88 4.42
CA ALA A 209 10.03 18.60 4.21
C ALA A 209 10.88 18.59 2.94
N GLY A 210 10.56 19.41 1.94
CA GLY A 210 11.22 19.28 0.65
C GLY A 210 11.01 20.39 -0.36
N ASP A 211 10.54 21.58 0.03
CA ASP A 211 10.27 22.67 -0.91
C ASP A 211 9.29 22.24 -2.02
N ASN A 212 8.28 21.45 -1.65
CA ASN A 212 7.29 20.85 -2.55
C ASN A 212 7.85 19.75 -3.49
N ASP A 213 9.11 19.33 -3.35
CA ASP A 213 9.68 18.21 -4.10
C ASP A 213 9.12 16.85 -3.63
N ALA A 214 8.45 16.15 -4.54
CA ALA A 214 7.79 14.88 -4.25
C ALA A 214 8.76 13.79 -3.75
N VAL A 215 10.01 13.77 -4.25
CA VAL A 215 11.01 12.76 -3.85
C VAL A 215 11.48 13.04 -2.43
N LYS A 216 11.78 14.30 -2.10
CA LYS A 216 12.18 14.71 -0.75
C LYS A 216 11.06 14.47 0.26
N ILE A 217 9.82 14.83 -0.08
CA ILE A 217 8.64 14.60 0.76
C ILE A 217 8.45 13.10 1.01
N MET A 218 8.52 12.28 -0.04
CA MET A 218 8.43 10.82 0.10
C MET A 218 9.45 10.29 1.11
N HIS A 219 10.72 10.71 0.98
CA HIS A 219 11.78 10.29 1.89
C HIS A 219 11.57 10.78 3.32
N ALA A 220 11.07 12.00 3.51
CA ALA A 220 10.74 12.55 4.83
C ALA A 220 9.58 11.80 5.51
N MET A 221 8.65 11.23 4.72
CA MET A 221 7.56 10.42 5.26
C MET A 221 8.01 9.01 5.67
N ILE A 222 9.05 8.47 5.02
CA ILE A 222 9.44 7.07 5.19
C ILE A 222 10.00 6.80 6.59
N ASP A 223 9.27 5.95 7.32
CA ASP A 223 9.56 5.56 8.67
C ASP A 223 10.55 4.36 8.70
N LYS A 224 11.86 4.60 8.46
CA LYS A 224 12.87 3.52 8.38
C LYS A 224 12.86 2.56 9.59
N PRO A 225 13.06 1.23 9.43
CA PRO A 225 13.15 0.29 10.55
C PRO A 225 14.24 0.68 11.57
N SER A 226 13.99 0.37 12.84
CA SER A 226 14.64 0.89 14.05
C SER A 226 16.10 0.44 14.27
N SER A 227 17.02 0.72 13.34
CA SER A 227 18.47 0.60 13.60
C SER A 227 19.13 1.92 14.02
N ARG A 228 18.41 3.05 13.95
CA ARG A 228 18.89 4.37 14.43
C ARG A 228 17.88 5.00 15.38
N SER A 229 18.39 5.68 16.41
CA SER A 229 17.65 6.30 17.52
C SER A 229 16.94 7.61 17.14
N GLU A 230 16.98 8.03 15.87
CA GLU A 230 16.33 9.24 15.40
C GLU A 230 14.81 9.13 15.62
N LYS A 231 14.25 10.10 16.35
CA LYS A 231 12.81 10.23 16.53
C LYS A 231 12.20 10.46 15.14
N LYS A 232 11.46 9.47 14.63
CA LYS A 232 10.75 9.59 13.37
C LYS A 232 9.67 10.67 13.49
N GLU A 233 9.59 11.55 12.50
CA GLU A 233 8.60 12.62 12.50
C GLU A 233 7.20 12.13 12.13
N ILE A 234 7.11 11.28 11.10
CA ILE A 234 5.88 10.59 10.70
C ILE A 234 6.05 9.09 10.95
N VAL A 235 4.99 8.39 11.34
CA VAL A 235 5.02 6.95 11.59
C VAL A 235 4.07 6.17 10.70
N ARG A 236 4.37 4.88 10.51
CA ARG A 236 3.62 3.90 9.71
C ARG A 236 3.66 4.11 8.19
N PHE A 237 4.39 5.11 7.71
CA PHE A 237 4.63 5.30 6.29
C PHE A 237 5.90 4.56 5.88
N ARG A 238 5.74 3.39 5.28
CA ARG A 238 6.85 2.76 4.52
C ARG A 238 6.85 3.27 3.09
N GLN A 239 7.91 2.98 2.35
CA GLN A 239 8.09 3.39 0.95
C GLN A 239 6.82 3.22 0.11
N LYS A 240 6.21 2.03 0.11
CA LYS A 240 4.94 1.78 -0.59
C LYS A 240 3.86 2.82 -0.25
N LEU A 241 3.60 3.06 1.04
CA LEU A 241 2.49 3.92 1.46
C LEU A 241 2.80 5.40 1.22
N ALA A 242 4.06 5.82 1.36
CA ALA A 242 4.49 7.17 1.02
C ALA A 242 4.33 7.43 -0.48
N SER A 243 4.80 6.51 -1.33
CA SER A 243 4.61 6.55 -2.78
C SER A 243 3.13 6.58 -3.18
N LEU A 244 2.31 5.70 -2.59
CA LEU A 244 0.87 5.63 -2.88
C LEU A 244 0.15 6.93 -2.50
N TYR A 245 0.50 7.50 -1.35
CA TYR A 245 -0.09 8.75 -0.91
C TYR A 245 0.23 9.91 -1.86
N LEU A 246 1.50 10.10 -2.22
CA LEU A 246 1.89 11.16 -3.15
C LEU A 246 1.32 10.96 -4.55
N GLN A 247 1.15 9.70 -4.96
CA GLN A 247 0.43 9.37 -6.17
C GLN A 247 -1.00 9.87 -6.16
N TRP A 248 -1.73 9.72 -5.05
CA TRP A 248 -3.06 10.29 -4.91
C TRP A 248 -3.04 11.82 -4.96
N ILE A 249 -2.08 12.47 -4.29
CA ILE A 249 -1.94 13.93 -4.33
C ILE A 249 -1.85 14.43 -5.77
N VAL A 250 -1.01 13.81 -6.59
CA VAL A 250 -0.84 14.17 -8.01
C VAL A 250 -2.06 13.81 -8.85
N ARG A 251 -2.59 12.58 -8.71
CA ARG A 251 -3.71 12.10 -9.54
C ARG A 251 -4.96 12.96 -9.39
N TYR A 252 -5.26 13.40 -8.17
CA TYR A 252 -6.50 14.11 -7.86
C TYR A 252 -6.32 15.64 -7.81
N GLY A 253 -5.11 16.14 -8.14
CA GLY A 253 -4.79 17.56 -8.20
C GLY A 253 -4.87 18.24 -6.84
N LEU A 254 -4.52 17.53 -5.76
CA LEU A 254 -4.72 18.01 -4.40
C LEU A 254 -3.60 18.92 -3.90
N TYR A 255 -2.44 18.94 -4.55
CA TYR A 255 -1.34 19.86 -4.22
C TYR A 255 -0.38 19.92 -5.41
N ASP A 256 0.24 21.08 -5.63
CA ASP A 256 1.23 21.24 -6.69
C ASP A 256 2.61 20.79 -6.20
N LEU A 257 3.01 19.59 -6.65
CA LEU A 257 4.30 18.98 -6.29
C LEU A 257 5.32 19.20 -7.41
N GLN A 258 6.54 19.53 -7.03
CA GLN A 258 7.70 19.48 -7.90
C GLN A 258 8.15 18.02 -8.11
N ASN A 259 8.67 17.73 -9.30
CA ASN A 259 9.15 16.39 -9.70
C ASN A 259 8.13 15.25 -9.46
N PRO A 260 6.83 15.43 -9.80
CA PRO A 260 5.79 14.42 -9.55
C PRO A 260 5.94 13.18 -10.43
N LYS A 261 6.89 13.17 -11.37
CA LYS A 261 7.21 12.01 -12.21
C LYS A 261 8.38 11.18 -11.66
N GLU A 262 8.97 11.60 -10.55
CA GLU A 262 10.22 11.06 -10.03
C GLU A 262 10.09 10.35 -8.68
N PHE A 263 8.95 10.48 -7.99
CA PHE A 263 8.73 9.73 -6.75
C PHE A 263 8.43 8.26 -7.07
N GLY A 264 8.95 7.36 -6.22
CA GLY A 264 9.02 5.92 -6.50
C GLY A 264 7.66 5.26 -6.71
N LEU A 265 7.68 4.07 -7.32
CA LEU A 265 6.49 3.29 -7.65
C LEU A 265 5.94 2.54 -6.43
N PRO A 266 4.65 2.66 -6.06
CA PRO A 266 4.08 1.86 -4.98
C PRO A 266 3.90 0.41 -5.44
N VAL A 267 4.96 -0.39 -5.31
CA VAL A 267 4.92 -1.83 -5.59
C VAL A 267 4.25 -2.54 -4.43
N ASP A 268 3.15 -3.23 -4.75
CA ASP A 268 2.49 -4.13 -3.81
C ASP A 268 2.44 -5.57 -4.30
N PHE A 269 1.77 -6.42 -3.52
CA PHE A 269 1.67 -7.83 -3.84
C PHE A 269 0.91 -8.11 -5.14
N GLN A 270 0.01 -7.21 -5.59
CA GLN A 270 -0.69 -7.35 -6.88
C GLN A 270 0.32 -7.20 -8.01
N LEU A 271 1.18 -6.19 -7.91
CA LEU A 271 2.25 -5.94 -8.88
C LEU A 271 3.28 -7.06 -8.87
N CYS A 272 3.77 -7.49 -7.69
CA CYS A 272 4.68 -8.64 -7.61
C CYS A 272 4.04 -9.92 -8.17
N ARG A 273 2.73 -10.11 -8.00
CA ARG A 273 2.02 -11.26 -8.56
C ARG A 273 2.02 -11.20 -10.09
N ILE A 274 1.73 -10.03 -10.68
CA ILE A 274 1.83 -9.86 -12.14
C ILE A 274 3.25 -10.20 -12.60
N ALA A 275 4.27 -9.67 -11.92
CA ALA A 275 5.66 -9.87 -12.29
C ALA A 275 6.03 -11.37 -12.35
N VAL A 276 5.60 -12.15 -11.36
CA VAL A 276 5.85 -13.59 -11.34
C VAL A 276 4.96 -14.34 -12.35
N GLN A 277 3.67 -13.99 -12.45
CA GLN A 277 2.72 -14.64 -13.37
C GLN A 277 3.05 -14.45 -14.84
N THR A 278 3.71 -13.34 -15.16
CA THR A 278 4.10 -12.99 -16.53
C THR A 278 5.57 -13.32 -16.81
N ASN A 279 6.26 -14.01 -15.89
CA ASN A 279 7.70 -14.33 -16.00
C ASN A 279 8.64 -13.11 -16.12
N ILE A 280 8.23 -11.94 -15.66
CA ILE A 280 9.14 -10.80 -15.46
C ILE A 280 10.17 -11.14 -14.39
N LEU A 281 9.71 -11.76 -13.30
CA LEU A 281 10.53 -12.22 -12.19
C LEU A 281 10.31 -13.70 -11.97
N ASP A 282 11.38 -14.47 -11.92
CA ASP A 282 11.38 -15.91 -11.60
C ASP A 282 12.29 -16.16 -10.38
N PRO A 283 11.73 -16.13 -9.15
CA PRO A 283 12.47 -16.42 -7.94
C PRO A 283 12.91 -17.89 -7.89
N ARG A 284 14.23 -18.14 -7.93
CA ARG A 284 14.79 -19.49 -7.82
C ARG A 284 14.80 -20.03 -6.39
N LYS A 285 14.63 -19.14 -5.41
CA LYS A 285 14.42 -19.48 -4.00
C LYS A 285 13.20 -18.76 -3.45
N LYS A 286 12.78 -19.20 -2.26
CA LYS A 286 11.77 -18.51 -1.46
C LYS A 286 12.30 -17.13 -1.05
N LEU A 287 11.67 -16.08 -1.58
CA LEU A 287 11.96 -14.70 -1.23
C LEU A 287 10.87 -14.13 -0.32
N ARG A 288 11.28 -13.34 0.68
CA ARG A 288 10.33 -12.52 1.43
C ARG A 288 9.69 -11.52 0.49
N ARG A 289 8.39 -11.24 0.68
CA ARG A 289 7.61 -10.36 -0.20
C ARG A 289 8.22 -8.98 -0.30
N GLU A 290 8.73 -8.48 0.83
CA GLU A 290 9.36 -7.17 0.95
C GLU A 290 10.68 -7.09 0.17
N VAL A 291 11.43 -8.20 0.09
CA VAL A 291 12.68 -8.27 -0.68
C VAL A 291 12.35 -8.26 -2.16
N LEU A 292 11.45 -9.14 -2.63
CA LEU A 292 11.04 -9.16 -4.04
C LEU A 292 10.48 -7.81 -4.48
N ALA A 293 9.65 -7.16 -3.65
CA ALA A 293 9.08 -5.87 -3.96
C ALA A 293 10.13 -4.75 -3.99
N ASN A 294 10.87 -4.54 -2.89
CA ASN A 294 11.66 -3.31 -2.72
C ASN A 294 13.10 -3.45 -3.23
N GLU A 295 13.67 -4.66 -3.23
CA GLU A 295 15.08 -4.90 -3.55
C GLU A 295 15.27 -5.42 -4.98
N VAL A 296 14.22 -6.03 -5.57
CA VAL A 296 14.26 -6.55 -6.95
C VAL A 296 13.33 -5.75 -7.88
N PHE A 297 12.03 -5.70 -7.58
CA PHE A 297 11.06 -5.21 -8.56
C PHE A 297 10.99 -3.68 -8.67
N VAL A 298 11.06 -2.95 -7.55
CA VAL A 298 11.11 -1.48 -7.56
C VAL A 298 12.31 -0.97 -8.37
N PRO A 299 13.56 -1.45 -8.16
CA PRO A 299 14.69 -1.05 -8.98
C PRO A 299 14.47 -1.32 -10.47
N LEU A 300 14.00 -2.53 -10.82
CA LEU A 300 13.73 -2.91 -12.20
C LEU A 300 12.73 -1.97 -12.89
N ILE A 301 11.55 -1.73 -12.28
CA ILE A 301 10.57 -0.85 -12.94
C ILE A 301 11.06 0.60 -12.97
N THR A 302 11.79 1.05 -11.94
CA THR A 302 12.36 2.41 -11.92
C THR A 302 13.33 2.60 -13.09
N GLU A 303 14.23 1.64 -13.29
CA GLU A 303 15.16 1.62 -14.43
C GLU A 303 14.39 1.65 -15.76
N LEU A 304 13.43 0.75 -15.95
CA LEU A 304 12.65 0.69 -17.19
C LEU A 304 11.85 1.97 -17.47
N CYS A 305 11.32 2.64 -16.44
CA CYS A 305 10.63 3.92 -16.59
C CYS A 305 11.60 5.03 -17.01
N LEU A 306 12.84 5.02 -16.52
CA LEU A 306 13.86 5.98 -16.93
C LEU A 306 14.27 5.76 -18.38
N GLU A 307 14.55 4.50 -18.77
CA GLU A 307 14.91 4.12 -20.13
C GLU A 307 13.80 4.47 -21.14
N ASN A 308 12.53 4.43 -20.72
CA ASN A 308 11.37 4.62 -21.60
C ASN A 308 10.61 5.93 -21.34
N ARG A 309 11.26 6.91 -20.70
CA ARG A 309 10.65 8.21 -20.40
C ARG A 309 10.17 8.92 -21.68
N GLU A 310 10.93 8.82 -22.76
CA GLU A 310 10.57 9.38 -24.08
C GLU A 310 9.32 8.71 -24.69
N ASN A 311 9.06 7.45 -24.33
CA ASN A 311 7.85 6.70 -24.72
C ASN A 311 6.65 7.01 -23.79
N GLY A 312 6.78 7.99 -22.90
CA GLY A 312 5.75 8.42 -21.97
C GLY A 312 5.55 7.46 -20.79
N TRP A 313 6.56 6.66 -20.44
CA TRP A 313 6.51 5.84 -19.24
C TRP A 313 6.74 6.70 -18.00
N GLU A 314 5.69 6.81 -17.19
CA GLU A 314 5.74 7.47 -15.89
C GLU A 314 5.52 6.41 -14.79
N PRO A 315 6.32 6.39 -13.71
CA PRO A 315 6.16 5.42 -12.63
C PRO A 315 4.73 5.33 -12.11
N ARG A 316 4.05 6.48 -12.00
CA ARG A 316 2.64 6.57 -11.65
C ARG A 316 1.76 5.76 -12.62
N LEU A 317 1.82 6.07 -13.92
CA LEU A 317 0.96 5.42 -14.92
C LEU A 317 1.22 3.92 -15.00
N VAL A 318 2.49 3.50 -14.92
CA VAL A 318 2.86 2.09 -14.86
C VAL A 318 2.26 1.42 -13.63
N SER A 319 2.36 2.07 -12.46
CA SER A 319 1.76 1.55 -11.23
C SER A 319 0.24 1.39 -11.34
N GLU A 320 -0.47 2.41 -11.82
CA GLU A 320 -1.94 2.41 -11.91
C GLU A 320 -2.43 1.33 -12.86
N ALA A 321 -1.83 1.24 -14.04
CA ALA A 321 -2.20 0.25 -15.04
C ALA A 321 -2.01 -1.17 -14.50
N LEU A 322 -0.83 -1.47 -13.94
CA LEU A 322 -0.54 -2.78 -13.36
C LEU A 322 -1.41 -3.07 -12.13
N TRP A 323 -1.65 -2.08 -11.27
CA TRP A 323 -2.44 -2.26 -10.06
C TRP A 323 -3.91 -2.55 -10.38
N LEU A 324 -4.51 -1.83 -11.32
CA LEU A 324 -5.89 -2.04 -11.74
C LEU A 324 -6.07 -3.40 -12.45
N ILE A 325 -5.11 -3.80 -13.30
CA ILE A 325 -5.09 -5.16 -13.86
C ILE A 325 -4.93 -6.19 -12.73
N GLY A 326 -4.04 -5.95 -11.78
CA GLY A 326 -3.78 -6.87 -10.67
C GLY A 326 -4.99 -7.05 -9.75
N SER A 327 -5.67 -5.96 -9.41
CA SER A 327 -6.80 -5.94 -8.47
C SER A 327 -8.11 -6.42 -9.09
N GLN A 328 -8.31 -6.23 -10.39
CA GLN A 328 -9.57 -6.58 -11.06
C GLN A 328 -9.37 -7.73 -12.06
N GLY A 329 -8.34 -7.68 -12.88
CA GLY A 329 -8.05 -8.67 -13.92
C GLY A 329 -7.22 -9.86 -13.49
N CYS A 330 -6.85 -9.97 -12.22
CA CYS A 330 -6.01 -11.07 -11.71
C CYS A 330 -6.48 -11.65 -10.35
N THR A 331 -7.70 -11.37 -9.90
CA THR A 331 -8.24 -11.87 -8.62
C THR A 331 -9.06 -13.16 -8.78
N PRO A 332 -9.03 -14.10 -7.81
CA PRO A 332 -9.78 -15.36 -7.89
C PRO A 332 -11.29 -15.16 -8.05
N ASP A 333 -11.87 -14.17 -7.37
CA ASP A 333 -13.32 -13.96 -7.34
C ASP A 333 -13.87 -13.43 -8.67
N GLN A 334 -13.10 -12.63 -9.41
CA GLN A 334 -13.50 -12.16 -10.75
C GLN A 334 -13.35 -13.23 -11.83
N ARG A 335 -12.48 -14.23 -11.62
CA ARG A 335 -12.26 -15.32 -12.60
C ARG A 335 -13.44 -16.29 -12.69
N SER A 336 -14.13 -16.55 -11.58
CA SER A 336 -15.24 -17.51 -11.50
C SER A 336 -16.61 -16.90 -11.77
N SER A 337 -16.75 -15.57 -11.67
CA SER A 337 -18.03 -14.87 -11.71
C SER A 337 -18.36 -14.19 -13.05
N VAL A 338 -17.39 -14.08 -13.98
CA VAL A 338 -17.58 -13.34 -15.23
C VAL A 338 -17.42 -14.28 -16.44
N PRO A 339 -18.49 -14.58 -17.21
CA PRO A 339 -18.45 -15.45 -18.39
C PRO A 339 -17.51 -14.97 -19.51
N ASN A 340 -17.01 -13.74 -19.42
CA ASN A 340 -16.15 -13.07 -20.41
C ASN A 340 -14.95 -12.39 -19.74
N PHE A 341 -14.25 -13.09 -18.85
CA PHE A 341 -13.05 -12.56 -18.21
C PHE A 341 -11.96 -12.27 -19.26
N PHE A 342 -11.78 -11.01 -19.62
CA PHE A 342 -10.70 -10.53 -20.47
C PHE A 342 -9.63 -9.91 -19.58
N CYS A 343 -8.46 -10.54 -19.46
CA CYS A 343 -7.28 -9.90 -18.89
C CYS A 343 -6.37 -9.47 -20.04
N PRO A 344 -5.98 -8.19 -20.14
CA PRO A 344 -5.15 -7.69 -21.23
C PRO A 344 -3.75 -8.31 -21.25
N LEU A 345 -3.32 -8.91 -20.13
CA LEU A 345 -2.03 -9.55 -20.00
C LEU A 345 -2.06 -11.07 -20.23
N ASN A 346 -3.21 -11.66 -20.60
CA ASN A 346 -3.38 -13.11 -20.66
C ASN A 346 -2.35 -13.81 -21.57
N GLN A 347 -2.00 -13.20 -22.71
CA GLN A 347 -1.01 -13.74 -23.65
C GLN A 347 0.42 -13.77 -23.10
N TYR A 348 0.71 -12.98 -22.07
CA TYR A 348 2.01 -12.90 -21.40
C TYR A 348 2.09 -13.78 -20.16
N CYS A 349 0.96 -14.33 -19.71
CA CYS A 349 0.91 -15.18 -18.55
C CYS A 349 1.43 -16.57 -18.89
N SER A 350 2.37 -17.08 -18.08
CA SER A 350 2.62 -18.51 -18.04
C SER A 350 1.38 -19.14 -17.40
N GLY A 351 0.60 -19.88 -18.20
CA GLY A 351 -0.77 -20.35 -17.93
C GLY A 351 -0.97 -21.25 -16.71
N VAL A 352 -0.07 -21.22 -15.73
CA VAL A 352 0.05 -22.16 -14.64
C VAL A 352 -0.13 -21.43 -13.28
N LEU A 353 0.32 -20.18 -13.14
CA LEU A 353 0.12 -19.39 -11.91
C LEU A 353 -1.27 -18.73 -11.76
N HIS A 354 -2.16 -18.92 -12.75
CA HIS A 354 -3.54 -18.42 -12.79
C HIS A 354 -4.48 -19.02 -11.72
N LYS A 355 -4.05 -20.03 -10.96
CA LYS A 355 -4.87 -20.76 -9.97
C LYS A 355 -4.41 -20.59 -8.51
N MET A 356 -3.29 -19.93 -8.25
CA MET A 356 -2.75 -19.84 -6.88
C MET A 356 -3.39 -18.70 -6.07
N LYS A 357 -3.89 -19.04 -4.87
CA LYS A 357 -4.20 -18.04 -3.82
C LYS A 357 -2.90 -17.31 -3.42
N ASN A 358 -3.02 -16.20 -2.67
CA ASN A 358 -1.97 -15.22 -2.26
C ASN A 358 -0.65 -15.76 -1.63
N ASP A 359 -0.36 -17.06 -1.72
CA ASP A 359 0.75 -17.77 -1.09
C ASP A 359 1.93 -18.08 -2.03
N PHE A 360 1.92 -17.65 -3.30
CA PHE A 360 3.00 -17.95 -4.27
C PHE A 360 4.41 -17.52 -3.79
N LEU A 361 4.51 -16.45 -3.00
CA LEU A 361 5.78 -15.96 -2.41
C LEU A 361 6.34 -16.86 -1.29
N MET A 362 5.64 -17.95 -0.95
CA MET A 362 6.09 -18.95 0.01
C MET A 362 6.65 -20.21 -0.63
N PHE A 363 6.63 -20.32 -1.97
CA PHE A 363 6.98 -21.53 -2.71
C PHE A 363 8.19 -21.28 -3.62
N VAL A 364 9.10 -22.25 -3.71
CA VAL A 364 10.16 -22.28 -4.74
C VAL A 364 9.60 -22.75 -6.10
N ALA A 365 10.33 -22.52 -7.20
CA ALA A 365 9.92 -22.93 -8.54
C ALA A 365 9.43 -24.39 -8.59
N ASP A 366 10.15 -25.32 -7.95
CA ASP A 366 9.78 -26.74 -7.88
C ASP A 366 8.50 -27.00 -7.05
N GLU A 367 8.24 -26.23 -6.01
CA GLU A 367 7.03 -26.34 -5.18
C GLU A 367 5.82 -25.73 -5.89
N ILE A 368 6.06 -24.65 -6.64
CA ILE A 368 5.10 -24.06 -7.56
C ILE A 368 4.76 -25.15 -8.58
N GLU A 369 5.73 -25.70 -9.31
CA GLU A 369 5.54 -26.76 -10.31
C GLU A 369 4.85 -28.01 -9.76
N LYS A 370 5.26 -28.50 -8.58
CA LYS A 370 4.66 -29.67 -7.93
C LYS A 370 3.20 -29.44 -7.53
N LYS A 371 2.87 -28.26 -7.00
CA LYS A 371 1.47 -27.89 -6.70
C LYS A 371 0.64 -27.69 -7.98
N LEU A 372 1.28 -27.23 -9.05
CA LEU A 372 0.65 -27.05 -10.34
C LEU A 372 0.28 -28.38 -10.99
N ARG A 373 1.16 -29.38 -10.96
CA ARG A 373 0.91 -30.74 -11.47
C ARG A 373 -0.22 -31.46 -10.72
N LEU A 374 -0.28 -31.30 -9.39
CA LEU A 374 -1.39 -31.81 -8.56
C LEU A 374 -2.75 -31.16 -8.88
N TRP A 375 -2.78 -29.97 -9.47
CA TRP A 375 -3.99 -29.18 -9.73
C TRP A 375 -4.44 -29.19 -11.19
N THR A 376 -3.56 -29.50 -12.14
CA THR A 376 -3.88 -29.69 -13.56
C THR A 376 -4.42 -31.09 -13.87
N GLY A 377 -4.39 -32.00 -12.89
CA GLY A 377 -4.87 -33.38 -13.06
C GLY A 377 -3.91 -34.26 -13.85
N ASP A 378 -2.63 -33.89 -13.90
CA ASP A 378 -1.60 -34.59 -14.65
C ASP A 378 -1.22 -35.90 -13.91
N GLN A 379 -1.97 -36.98 -14.17
CA GLN A 379 -1.91 -38.23 -13.41
C GLN A 379 -0.68 -39.10 -13.73
N GLU A 380 0.06 -38.82 -14.81
CA GLU A 380 1.21 -39.66 -15.22
C GLU A 380 2.36 -39.70 -14.21
N TRP A 381 2.43 -38.73 -13.30
CA TRP A 381 3.46 -38.69 -12.25
C TRP A 381 3.08 -39.47 -10.99
N LEU A 382 1.79 -39.71 -10.74
CA LEU A 382 1.32 -40.48 -9.58
C LEU A 382 1.57 -41.99 -9.74
N THR A 383 1.67 -42.48 -10.98
CA THR A 383 2.01 -43.86 -11.30
C THR A 383 3.52 -44.15 -11.19
N LEU A 384 4.38 -43.13 -11.26
CA LEU A 384 5.84 -43.28 -11.11
C LEU A 384 6.32 -43.32 -9.66
N GLN A 385 5.42 -43.19 -8.68
CA GLN A 385 5.70 -43.39 -7.25
C GLN A 385 4.86 -44.51 -6.61
N SER A 386 4.48 -45.53 -7.38
CA SER A 386 4.05 -46.79 -6.77
C SER A 386 5.22 -47.37 -5.95
N PRO A 387 4.98 -47.76 -4.68
CA PRO A 387 6.03 -48.33 -3.85
C PRO A 387 6.49 -49.64 -4.47
N VAL A 388 7.81 -49.84 -4.51
CA VAL A 388 8.43 -51.15 -4.71
C VAL A 388 7.73 -52.11 -3.74
N SER A 389 7.01 -53.09 -4.28
CA SER A 389 6.50 -54.21 -3.53
C SER A 389 7.69 -54.90 -2.88
N LEU A 390 7.79 -54.81 -1.55
CA LEU A 390 8.63 -55.71 -0.80
C LEU A 390 7.96 -57.08 -0.89
N ASP A 391 8.46 -57.91 -1.81
CA ASP A 391 8.25 -59.35 -1.75
C ASP A 391 8.81 -59.82 -0.41
N VAL A 392 7.89 -60.24 0.47
CA VAL A 392 8.22 -60.98 1.68
C VAL A 392 8.40 -62.42 1.23
N ASP A 393 9.63 -62.82 0.98
CA ASP A 393 10.00 -64.22 0.89
C ASP A 393 9.78 -64.86 2.27
N SER A 394 8.85 -65.81 2.31
CA SER A 394 8.67 -66.74 3.42
C SER A 394 9.53 -67.98 3.16
N ASP A 395 10.58 -68.13 3.97
CA ASP A 395 11.16 -69.41 4.40
C ASP A 395 11.44 -69.36 5.91
#